data_AF-A0AA48KL50-F1
#
_entry.id   AF-A0AA48KL50-F1
#
_cell.length_a   1.000
_cell.length_b   1.000
_cell.length_c   1.000
_cell.angle_alpha   90.00
_cell.angle_beta   90.00
_cell.angle_gamma   90.00
#
_symmetry.space_group_name_H-M   'P 1'
#
loop_
_entity.id
_entity.type
_entity.pdbx_description
1 polymer ?
#
loop_
_entity_poly.entity_id
_entity_poly.type
_entity_poly.pdbx_seq_one_letter_code
_entity_poly.pdbx_strand_id
1 'polypeptide(L)' 'MQKNSCPKYELVTTHTARRSFATNLYLADVPSISIMKITGHKTERSFLHYIKISQEQNADKLLNHPFFS' A
#
# COMPACT_ATOMS: atom_id res chain seq x y z
N MET A 1 -25.74 -3.20 16.02
CA MET A 1 -24.27 -3.23 16.21
C MET A 1 -23.87 -2.03 17.04
N GLN A 2 -23.30 -2.21 18.23
CA GLN A 2 -22.76 -1.10 19.02
C GLN A 2 -21.46 -0.61 18.36
N LYS A 3 -21.34 0.71 18.12
CA LYS A 3 -20.09 1.34 17.67
C LYS A 3 -19.21 1.56 18.90
N ASN A 4 -18.20 0.72 19.08
CA ASN A 4 -17.11 1.06 20.01
C ASN A 4 -16.38 2.29 19.45
N SER A 5 -16.42 3.40 20.19
CA SER A 5 -15.68 4.62 19.85
C SER A 5 -14.35 4.60 20.60
N CYS A 6 -13.27 4.29 19.90
CA CYS A 6 -11.90 4.41 20.38
C CYS A 6 -11.20 5.57 19.67
N PRO A 7 -10.38 6.37 20.38
CA PRO A 7 -9.60 7.44 19.77
C PRO A 7 -8.69 6.93 18.65
N LYS A 8 -8.58 7.68 17.55
CA LYS A 8 -7.84 7.26 16.34
C LYS A 8 -6.37 6.95 16.62
N TYR A 9 -5.74 7.68 17.53
CA TYR A 9 -4.32 7.49 17.87
C TYR A 9 -4.05 6.11 18.49
N GLU A 10 -5.04 5.49 19.15
CA GLU A 10 -4.91 4.15 19.74
C GLU A 10 -4.90 3.04 18.68
N LEU A 11 -5.44 3.33 17.49
CA LEU A 11 -5.49 2.38 16.37
C LEU A 11 -4.24 2.46 15.49
N VAL A 12 -3.38 3.46 15.69
CA VAL A 12 -2.15 3.64 14.93
C VAL A 12 -1.01 2.89 15.60
N THR A 13 -0.44 1.92 14.90
CA THR A 13 0.69 1.12 15.38
C THR A 13 1.81 1.09 14.35
N THR A 14 2.92 0.43 14.69
CA THR A 14 4.02 0.15 13.76
C THR A 14 3.54 -0.57 12.49
N HIS A 15 2.51 -1.42 12.61
CA HIS A 15 1.92 -2.08 11.44
C HIS A 15 1.26 -1.07 10.50
N THR A 16 0.55 -0.07 11.02
CA THR A 16 -0.03 1.02 10.23
C THR A 16 1.06 1.77 9.47
N ALA A 17 2.16 2.12 10.16
CA ALA A 17 3.31 2.78 9.54
C ALA A 17 3.93 1.92 8.41
N ARG A 18 4.14 0.62 8.64
CA ARG A 18 4.69 -0.30 7.62
C ARG A 18 3.76 -0.43 6.40
N ARG A 19 2.43 -0.40 6.59
CA ARG A 19 1.45 -0.40 5.48
C ARG A 19 1.49 0.88 4.68
N SER A 20 1.54 2.02 5.35
CA SER A 20 1.67 3.33 4.70
C SER A 20 2.98 3.40 3.90
N PHE A 21 4.09 2.95 4.50
CA PHE A 21 5.39 2.87 3.83
C PHE A 21 5.33 2.05 2.54
N ALA A 22 4.83 0.81 2.60
CA ALA A 22 4.76 -0.07 1.43
C ALA A 22 3.87 0.52 0.31
N THR A 23 2.73 1.09 0.68
CA THR A 23 1.78 1.67 -0.27
C THR A 23 2.35 2.93 -0.94
N ASN A 24 2.99 3.81 -0.17
CA ASN A 24 3.56 5.04 -0.71
C ASN A 24 4.73 4.76 -1.66
N LEU A 25 5.61 3.80 -1.33
CA LEU A 25 6.68 3.40 -2.25
C LEU A 25 6.12 2.80 -3.54
N TYR A 26 5.05 2.01 -3.44
CA TYR A 26 4.38 1.46 -4.62
C TYR A 26 3.78 2.57 -5.50
N LEU A 27 3.16 3.59 -4.89
CA LEU A 27 2.66 4.76 -5.62
C LEU A 27 3.79 5.58 -6.26
N ALA A 28 4.97 5.64 -5.63
CA ALA A 28 6.18 6.31 -6.14
C ALA A 28 6.99 5.47 -7.16
N ASP A 29 6.39 4.43 -7.74
CA ASP A 29 6.99 3.58 -8.78
C ASP A 29 8.28 2.86 -8.37
N VAL A 30 8.49 2.66 -7.06
CA VAL A 30 9.57 1.80 -6.59
C VAL A 30 9.24 0.34 -6.95
N PRO A 31 10.19 -0.44 -7.51
CA PRO A 31 9.94 -1.81 -7.92
C PRO A 31 9.35 -2.66 -6.77
N SER A 32 8.22 -3.32 -7.04
CA SER A 32 7.52 -4.17 -6.06
C SER A 32 8.43 -5.18 -5.38
N ILE A 33 9.36 -5.77 -6.14
CA ILE A 33 10.35 -6.73 -5.63
C ILE A 33 11.24 -6.10 -4.54
N SER A 34 11.65 -4.85 -4.72
CA SER A 34 12.46 -4.12 -3.73
C SER A 34 11.65 -3.84 -2.46
N ILE A 35 10.40 -3.40 -2.60
CA ILE A 35 9.50 -3.15 -1.47
C ILE A 35 9.23 -4.45 -0.73
N MET A 36 8.99 -5.56 -1.44
CA MET A 36 8.78 -6.89 -0.87
C MET A 36 9.99 -7.38 -0.07
N LYS A 37 11.22 -7.15 -0.57
CA LYS A 37 12.46 -7.47 0.16
C LYS A 37 12.59 -6.68 1.46
N ILE A 38 12.32 -5.37 1.43
CA ILE A 38 12.38 -4.50 2.63
C ILE A 38 11.32 -4.89 3.64
N THR A 39 10.10 -5.14 3.15
CA THR A 39 8.97 -5.44 4.02
C THR A 39 9.00 -6.90 4.50
N GLY A 40 9.64 -7.82 3.79
CA GLY A 40 9.68 -9.26 4.12
C GLY A 40 8.50 -10.07 3.58
N HIS A 41 7.83 -9.60 2.52
CA HIS A 41 6.78 -10.37 1.85
C HIS A 41 7.40 -11.39 0.89
N LYS A 42 7.07 -12.67 1.08
CA LYS A 42 7.60 -13.77 0.25
C LYS A 42 6.83 -14.00 -1.04
N THR A 43 5.54 -13.67 -1.05
CA THR A 43 4.67 -13.87 -2.20
C THR A 43 4.03 -12.56 -2.63
N GLU A 44 3.89 -12.40 -3.95
CA GLU A 44 3.26 -11.21 -4.53
C GLU A 44 1.81 -11.08 -4.08
N ARG A 45 1.06 -12.18 -4.00
CA ARG A 45 -0.31 -12.18 -3.47
C ARG A 45 -0.41 -11.56 -2.07
N SER A 46 0.51 -11.91 -1.17
CA SER A 46 0.53 -11.34 0.18
C SER A 46 0.85 -9.84 0.16
N PHE A 47 1.79 -9.44 -0.71
CA PHE A 47 2.15 -8.04 -0.90
C PHE A 47 1.01 -7.21 -1.50
N LEU A 48 0.32 -7.72 -2.52
CA LEU A 48 -0.80 -7.03 -3.16
C LEU A 48 -2.00 -6.86 -2.21
N HIS A 49 -2.25 -7.81 -1.31
CA HIS A 49 -3.22 -7.62 -0.23
C HIS A 49 -2.78 -6.56 0.80
N TYR A 50 -1.47 -6.39 0.98
CA TYR A 50 -0.85 -5.49 1.94
C TYR A 50 -0.93 -4.04 1.50
N ILE A 51 -0.66 -3.76 0.22
CA ILE A 51 -0.83 -2.43 -0.37
C ILE A 51 -2.31 -2.09 -0.49
N LYS A 52 -2.64 -0.82 -0.27
CA LYS A 52 -4.01 -0.30 -0.34
C LYS A 52 -4.05 0.86 -1.31
N ILE A 53 -4.19 0.54 -2.58
CA ILE A 53 -4.44 1.51 -3.65
C ILE A 53 -5.93 1.53 -3.99
N SER A 54 -6.47 2.71 -4.32
CA SER A 54 -7.83 2.84 -4.83
C SER A 54 -7.87 2.54 -6.33
N GLN A 55 -9.08 2.41 -6.89
CA GLN A 55 -9.26 2.19 -8.32
C GLN A 55 -8.78 3.40 -9.12
N GLU A 56 -9.04 4.61 -8.61
CA GLU A 56 -8.62 5.87 -9.21
C GLU A 56 -7.09 5.96 -9.24
N GLN A 57 -6.41 5.67 -8.13
CA GLN A 57 -4.94 5.68 -8.08
C GLN A 57 -4.31 4.69 -9.06
N ASN A 58 -4.94 3.52 -9.24
CA ASN A 58 -4.48 2.56 -10.22
C ASN A 58 -4.68 3.08 -11.66
N ALA A 59 -5.82 3.72 -11.94
CA ALA A 59 -6.09 4.34 -13.24
C ALA A 59 -5.09 5.47 -13.54
N ASP A 60 -4.80 6.33 -12.56
CA ASP A 60 -3.83 7.42 -12.70
C ASP A 60 -2.43 6.91 -13.01
N LYS A 61 -1.98 5.83 -12.35
CA LYS A 61 -0.70 5.20 -12.65
C LYS A 61 -0.64 4.65 -14.08
N LEU A 62 -1.72 4.04 -14.56
CA LEU A 62 -1.79 3.51 -15.93
C LEU A 62 -1.79 4.63 -16.97
N LEU A 63 -2.55 5.71 -16.74
CA LEU A 63 -2.60 6.87 -17.63
C LEU A 63 -1.23 7.54 -17.81
N ASN A 64 -0.44 7.62 -16.74
CA ASN A 64 0.90 8.23 -16.76
C ASN A 64 2.02 7.26 -17.16
N HIS A 65 1.71 5.99 -17.42
CA HIS A 65 2.72 4.99 -17.74
C HIS A 65 3.24 5.16 -19.18
N PRO A 66 4.55 5.10 -19.44
CA PRO A 66 5.15 5.32 -20.78
C PRO A 66 4.64 4.41 -21.90
N PHE A 67 3.95 3.32 -21.56
CA PHE A 67 3.34 2.40 -22.52
C PHE A 67 2.08 2.99 -23.19
N PHE A 68 1.38 3.89 -22.49
CA PHE A 68 0.11 4.48 -22.95
C PHE A 68 0.25 5.96 -23.36
N SER A 69 1.45 6.53 -23.26
CA SER A 69 1.80 7.89 -23.68
C SER A 69 2.24 7.97 -25.13
#